data_AF-A0A2R6LKX9-F1
#
_entry.id   AF-A0A2R6LKX9-F1
#
_cell.length_a   1.000
_cell.length_b   1.000
_cell.length_c   1.000
_cell.angle_alpha   90.00
_cell.angle_beta   90.00
_cell.angle_gamma   90.00
#
_symmetry.space_group_name_H-M   'P 1'
#
loop_
_entity.id
_entity.type
_entity.pdbx_description
1 polymer ?
#
loop_
_entity_poly.entity_id
_entity_poly.type
_entity_poly.pdbx_seq_one_letter_code
_entity_poly.pdbx_strand_id
1 'polypeptide(L)'
;MKAVVLAGGYATRLWPITKNRPKMLLPVGEITVIDRIFRELEDDDRIEEVYVSTNERFADEFEAHIADSDFEKPRLSVEDTSEESEKFGVVGALGQLVDRESVDDDLLVIAGDNLMGFDVSA
;
A
#
# COMPACT_ATOMS: atom_id res chain seq x y z
N MET A 1 -4.89 -13.81 8.94
CA MET A 1 -5.53 -12.88 7.98
C MET A 1 -4.47 -12.03 7.30
N LYS A 2 -4.74 -11.55 6.09
CA LYS A 2 -3.81 -10.69 5.33
C LYS A 2 -4.32 -9.24 5.27
N ALA A 3 -3.43 -8.31 4.97
CA ALA A 3 -3.79 -6.92 4.70
C ALA A 3 -3.28 -6.45 3.34
N VAL A 4 -3.96 -5.45 2.77
CA VAL A 4 -3.51 -4.73 1.59
C VAL A 4 -3.59 -3.22 1.82
N VAL A 5 -2.50 -2.52 1.54
CA VAL A 5 -2.42 -1.06 1.52
C VAL A 5 -2.42 -0.59 0.07
N LEU A 6 -3.46 0.16 -0.30
CA LEU A 6 -3.62 0.68 -1.66
C LEU A 6 -2.76 1.93 -1.87
N ALA A 7 -1.70 1.80 -2.66
CA ALA A 7 -0.66 2.80 -2.85
C ALA A 7 -0.38 3.20 -4.33
N GLY A 8 -1.02 2.55 -5.31
CA GLY A 8 -0.79 2.78 -6.75
C GLY A 8 -1.36 4.08 -7.35
N GLY A 9 -1.95 4.96 -6.54
CA GLY A 9 -2.53 6.22 -7.03
C GLY A 9 -1.49 7.31 -7.31
N TYR A 10 -1.56 7.94 -8.48
CA TYR A 10 -0.71 9.09 -8.86
C TYR A 10 -0.91 10.37 -8.02
N ALA A 11 -1.97 10.43 -7.21
CA ALA A 11 -2.28 11.54 -6.31
C ALA A 11 -2.15 12.93 -6.96
N THR A 12 -2.63 13.10 -8.19
CA THR A 12 -2.43 14.31 -9.01
C THR A 12 -2.99 15.59 -8.40
N ARG A 13 -3.95 15.48 -7.49
CA ARG A 13 -4.50 16.61 -6.72
C ARG A 13 -3.46 17.30 -5.81
N LEU A 14 -2.39 16.60 -5.45
CA LEU A 14 -1.30 17.11 -4.62
C LEU A 14 -0.08 17.55 -5.43
N TRP A 15 -0.21 17.69 -6.75
CA TRP A 15 0.89 18.22 -7.56
C TRP A 15 1.22 19.66 -7.16
N PRO A 16 2.53 20.02 -7.12
CA PRO A 16 3.67 19.28 -7.67
C PRO A 16 4.32 18.24 -6.74
N ILE A 17 3.85 18.11 -5.49
CA ILE A 17 4.52 17.36 -4.42
C ILE A 17 4.62 15.86 -4.76
N THR A 18 3.55 15.29 -5.31
CA THR A 18 3.45 13.86 -5.67
C THR A 18 3.82 13.57 -7.13
N LYS A 19 4.45 14.53 -7.82
CA LYS A 19 4.79 14.34 -9.24
C LYS A 19 5.81 13.22 -9.45
N ASN A 20 6.81 13.12 -8.56
CA ASN A 20 7.92 12.16 -8.63
C ASN A 20 8.11 11.42 -7.29
N ARG A 21 7.04 11.31 -6.50
CA ARG A 21 7.05 10.60 -5.21
C ARG A 21 5.64 10.10 -4.94
N PRO A 22 5.46 8.82 -4.57
CA PRO A 22 4.14 8.33 -4.20
C PRO A 22 3.66 9.02 -2.92
N LYS A 23 2.35 9.32 -2.87
CA LYS A 23 1.72 10.03 -1.73
C LYS A 23 1.99 9.34 -0.39
N MET A 24 2.04 8.00 -0.40
CA MET A 24 2.24 7.19 0.81
C MET A 24 3.62 7.38 1.45
N LEU A 25 4.62 7.79 0.67
CA LEU A 25 5.98 8.08 1.14
C LEU A 25 6.17 9.57 1.46
N LEU A 26 5.09 10.35 1.54
CA LEU A 26 5.17 11.72 2.03
C LEU A 26 5.38 11.72 3.55
N PRO A 27 6.28 12.57 4.07
CA PRO A 27 6.51 12.67 5.50
C PRO A 27 5.33 13.36 6.20
N VAL A 28 4.92 12.81 7.34
CA VAL A 28 3.97 13.40 8.29
C VAL A 28 4.59 13.36 9.68
N GLY A 29 5.29 14.44 10.03
CA GLY A 29 6.18 14.47 11.17
C GLY A 29 7.51 13.81 10.83
N GLU A 30 7.95 12.87 11.67
CA GLU A 30 9.24 12.18 11.52
C GLU A 30 9.17 10.89 10.68
N ILE A 31 7.96 10.41 10.37
CA ILE A 31 7.72 9.18 9.61
C ILE A 31 6.82 9.45 8.41
N THR A 32 6.75 8.51 7.48
CA THR A 32 5.87 8.61 6.31
C THR A 32 4.42 8.24 6.64
N VAL A 33 3.50 8.51 5.72
CA VAL A 33 2.11 8.05 5.84
C VAL A 33 2.04 6.52 5.94
N ILE A 34 2.84 5.81 5.14
CA ILE A 34 2.81 4.34 5.13
C ILE A 34 3.41 3.73 6.40
N ASP A 35 4.43 4.36 7.00
CA ASP A 35 5.04 3.86 8.25
C ASP A 35 4.06 3.80 9.42
N ARG A 36 3.09 4.72 9.45
CA ARG A 36 2.02 4.70 10.45
C ARG A 36 1.17 3.45 10.30
N ILE A 37 0.78 3.15 9.07
CA ILE A 37 -0.04 1.97 8.74
C ILE A 37 0.75 0.69 9.00
N PHE A 38 2.01 0.63 8.57
CA PHE A 38 2.87 -0.53 8.81
C PHE A 38 3.04 -0.81 10.29
N ARG A 39 3.28 0.20 11.13
CA ARG A 39 3.39 0.00 12.58
C ARG A 39 2.12 -0.64 13.17
N GLU A 40 0.95 -0.12 12.83
CA GLU A 40 -0.31 -0.67 13.35
C GLU A 40 -0.56 -2.11 12.89
N LEU A 41 -0.17 -2.46 11.66
CA LEU A 41 -0.30 -3.82 11.12
C LEU A 41 0.78 -4.78 11.64
N GLU A 42 1.99 -4.27 11.88
CA GLU A 42 3.11 -5.02 12.46
C GLU A 42 2.77 -5.46 13.89
N ASP A 43 2.17 -4.57 14.68
CA ASP A 43 1.81 -4.83 16.08
C ASP A 43 0.56 -5.75 16.23
N ASP A 44 -0.18 -6.05 15.16
CA ASP A 44 -1.37 -6.92 15.20
C ASP A 44 -1.03 -8.38 14.84
N ASP A 45 -1.03 -9.26 15.84
CA ASP A 45 -0.75 -10.71 15.68
C ASP A 45 -1.73 -11.45 14.75
N ARG A 46 -2.90 -10.88 14.44
CA ARG A 46 -3.87 -11.49 13.49
C ARG A 46 -3.43 -11.29 12.04
N ILE A 47 -2.62 -10.26 11.78
CA ILE A 47 -2.08 -9.92 10.46
C ILE A 47 -0.75 -10.64 10.26
N GLU A 48 -0.70 -11.52 9.27
CA GLU A 48 0.49 -12.31 8.96
C GLU A 48 1.34 -11.65 7.86
N GLU A 49 0.71 -10.97 6.92
CA GLU A 49 1.33 -10.41 5.73
C GLU A 49 0.60 -9.15 5.28
N VAL A 50 1.37 -8.15 4.81
CA VAL A 50 0.85 -6.87 4.33
C VAL A 50 1.28 -6.63 2.89
N TYR A 51 0.35 -6.67 1.94
CA TYR A 51 0.64 -6.30 0.55
C TYR A 51 0.59 -4.80 0.35
N VAL A 52 1.61 -4.25 -0.30
CA VAL A 52 1.63 -2.86 -0.79
C VAL A 52 1.28 -2.89 -2.27
N SER A 53 0.03 -2.59 -2.61
CA SER A 53 -0.43 -2.53 -4.01
C SER A 53 0.01 -1.23 -4.65
N THR A 54 0.92 -1.30 -5.63
CA THR A 54 1.43 -0.11 -6.33
C THR A 54 1.50 -0.31 -7.83
N ASN A 55 1.64 0.78 -8.58
CA ASN A 55 1.95 0.73 -10.01
C ASN A 55 3.45 0.56 -10.24
N GLU A 56 3.83 0.12 -11.44
CA GLU A 56 5.23 -0.08 -11.84
C GLU A 56 6.09 1.18 -11.65
N ARG A 57 5.52 2.37 -11.87
CA ARG A 57 6.26 3.63 -11.78
C ARG A 57 6.81 3.91 -10.39
N PHE A 58 6.11 3.49 -9.34
CA PHE A 58 6.51 3.73 -7.94
C PHE A 58 7.01 2.45 -7.24
N ALA A 59 7.18 1.34 -7.97
CA ALA A 59 7.59 0.07 -7.41
C ALA A 59 8.95 0.18 -6.72
N ASP A 60 9.94 0.74 -7.41
CA ASP A 60 11.31 0.91 -6.89
C ASP A 60 11.34 1.75 -5.61
N GLU A 61 10.55 2.83 -5.51
CA GLU A 61 10.51 3.66 -4.30
C GLU A 61 9.92 2.90 -3.11
N PHE A 62 8.89 2.06 -3.31
CA PHE A 62 8.35 1.25 -2.23
C PHE A 62 9.26 0.08 -1.86
N GLU A 63 9.90 -0.57 -2.83
CA GLU A 63 10.86 -1.64 -2.57
C GLU A 63 12.02 -1.13 -1.72
N ALA A 64 12.60 0.02 -2.09
CA ALA A 64 13.65 0.66 -1.31
C ALA A 64 13.18 1.04 0.11
N HIS A 65 11.98 1.62 0.24
CA HIS A 65 11.43 1.99 1.55
C HIS A 65 11.20 0.78 2.45
N ILE A 66 10.67 -0.32 1.91
CA ILE A 66 10.46 -1.57 2.66
C ILE A 66 11.81 -2.16 3.10
N ALA A 67 12.78 -2.22 2.18
CA ALA A 67 14.11 -2.76 2.47
C ALA A 67 14.90 -1.97 3.52
N ASP A 68 14.70 -0.64 3.58
CA ASP A 68 15.33 0.24 4.57
C ASP A 68 14.55 0.30 5.90
N SER A 69 13.38 -0.32 5.99
CA SER A 69 12.52 -0.31 7.19
C SER A 69 12.76 -1.51 8.11
N ASP A 70 12.37 -1.36 9.37
CA ASP A 70 12.41 -2.45 10.37
C ASP A 70 11.13 -3.33 10.36
N PHE A 71 10.22 -3.15 9.39
CA PHE A 71 8.97 -3.90 9.31
C PHE A 71 9.17 -5.24 8.60
N GLU A 72 8.62 -6.32 9.15
CA GLU A 72 8.83 -7.67 8.62
C GLU A 72 7.69 -8.11 7.68
N LYS A 73 6.45 -7.68 7.96
CA LYS A 73 5.23 -8.10 7.25
C LYS A 73 5.01 -7.47 5.86
N PRO A 74 5.48 -6.24 5.55
CA PRO A 74 5.24 -5.62 4.25
C PRO A 74 5.91 -6.34 3.08
N ARG A 75 5.15 -6.55 1.99
CA ARG A 75 5.60 -7.10 0.72
C ARG A 75 5.03 -6.29 -0.43
N LEU A 76 5.86 -6.01 -1.44
CA LEU A 76 5.42 -5.27 -2.61
C LEU A 76 4.58 -6.17 -3.52
N SER A 77 3.47 -5.63 -4.02
CA SER A 77 2.64 -6.29 -5.02
C SER A 77 2.36 -5.30 -6.15
N VAL A 78 3.03 -5.49 -7.28
CA VAL A 78 2.97 -4.54 -8.41
C VAL A 78 1.80 -4.89 -9.32
N GLU A 79 0.96 -3.88 -9.61
CA GLU A 79 -0.20 -4.00 -10.47
C GLU A 79 0.22 -4.21 -11.93
N ASP A 80 -0.21 -5.35 -12.52
CA ASP A 80 -0.10 -5.62 -13.96
C ASP A 80 -0.98 -4.63 -14.74
N THR A 81 -0.39 -3.54 -15.21
CA THR A 81 -1.11 -2.54 -16.00
C THR A 81 -1.09 -2.97 -17.48
N SER A 82 -2.03 -3.83 -17.86
CA SER A 82 -2.33 -4.09 -19.29
C SER A 82 -3.12 -2.90 -19.85
N GLU A 83 -2.40 -1.96 -20.45
CA GLU A 83 -2.91 -0.77 -21.17
C GLU A 83 -3.68 0.27 -20.35
N GLU A 84 -3.25 1.54 -20.49
CA GLU A 84 -3.75 2.70 -19.76
C GLU A 84 -5.26 2.99 -19.97
N SER A 85 -5.87 2.34 -20.97
CA SER A 85 -7.29 2.47 -21.35
C SER A 85 -8.28 1.68 -20.49
N GLU A 86 -7.82 0.75 -19.66
CA GLU A 86 -8.68 -0.05 -18.79
C GLU A 86 -8.17 -0.02 -17.34
N LYS A 87 -8.11 1.16 -16.72
CA LYS A 87 -7.94 1.22 -15.26
C LYS A 87 -9.17 0.58 -14.63
N PHE A 88 -9.07 -0.68 -14.23
CA PHE A 88 -10.13 -1.51 -13.63
C PHE A 88 -10.69 -0.97 -12.29
N GLY A 89 -10.40 0.28 -11.93
CA GLY A 89 -10.76 0.89 -10.66
C GLY A 89 -10.08 0.18 -9.48
N VAL A 90 -10.38 0.65 -8.27
CA VAL A 90 -9.82 0.07 -7.05
C VAL A 90 -10.25 -1.40 -6.87
N VAL A 91 -11.51 -1.72 -7.21
CA VAL A 91 -12.06 -3.08 -7.05
C VAL A 91 -11.38 -4.07 -7.99
N GLY A 92 -11.09 -3.69 -9.23
CA GLY A 92 -10.39 -4.59 -10.14
C GLY A 92 -8.92 -4.77 -9.81
N ALA A 93 -8.24 -3.73 -9.33
CA ALA A 93 -6.87 -3.86 -8.80
C ALA A 93 -6.83 -4.82 -7.60
N LEU A 94 -7.84 -4.76 -6.71
CA LEU A 94 -7.98 -5.73 -5.62
C LEU A 94 -8.20 -7.15 -6.12
N GLY A 95 -9.06 -7.34 -7.13
CA GLY A 95 -9.29 -8.66 -7.74
C GLY A 95 -7.99 -9.24 -8.33
N GLN A 96 -7.24 -8.45 -9.09
CA GLN A 96 -5.95 -8.86 -9.64
C GLN A 96 -4.93 -9.20 -8.55
N LEU A 97 -4.90 -8.45 -7.44
CA LEU A 97 -4.01 -8.74 -6.32
C LEU A 97 -4.38 -10.07 -5.64
N VAL A 98 -5.67 -10.32 -5.41
CA VAL A 98 -6.16 -11.58 -4.83
C VAL A 98 -5.73 -12.77 -5.70
N ASP A 99 -5.91 -12.67 -7.02
CA ASP A 99 -5.52 -13.71 -7.97
C ASP A 99 -3.98 -13.88 -8.04
N ARG A 100 -3.24 -12.78 -8.17
CA ARG A 100 -1.77 -12.77 -8.32
C ARG A 100 -1.06 -13.33 -7.10
N GLU A 101 -1.48 -12.90 -5.92
CA GLU A 101 -0.84 -13.29 -4.65
C GLU A 101 -1.48 -14.55 -4.04
N SER A 102 -2.45 -15.17 -4.74
CA SER A 102 -3.18 -16.37 -4.30
C SER A 102 -3.75 -16.22 -2.87
N VAL A 103 -4.44 -15.10 -2.63
CA VAL A 103 -5.03 -14.80 -1.33
C VAL A 103 -6.28 -15.66 -1.11
N ASP A 104 -6.19 -16.63 -0.20
CA ASP A 104 -7.27 -17.55 0.20
C ASP A 104 -7.60 -17.42 1.71
N ASP A 105 -7.57 -16.19 2.23
CA ASP A 105 -7.84 -15.85 3.63
C ASP A 105 -8.59 -14.51 3.71
N ASP A 106 -9.09 -14.15 4.90
CA ASP A 106 -9.68 -12.85 5.16
C ASP A 106 -8.69 -11.72 4.82
N LEU A 107 -9.15 -10.71 4.08
CA LEU A 107 -8.33 -9.59 3.60
C LEU A 107 -8.81 -8.25 4.16
N LEU A 108 -7.97 -7.62 4.97
CA LEU A 108 -8.15 -6.23 5.41
C LEU A 108 -7.68 -5.27 4.31
N VAL A 109 -8.57 -4.40 3.85
CA VAL A 109 -8.25 -3.42 2.79
C VAL A 109 -8.11 -2.02 3.39
N ILE A 110 -6.92 -1.42 3.28
CA ILE A 110 -6.63 -0.06 3.72
C ILE A 110 -6.45 0.86 2.52
N ALA A 111 -7.37 1.82 2.39
CA ALA A 111 -7.19 2.95 1.50
C ALA A 111 -6.17 3.93 2.10
N GLY A 112 -5.02 4.09 1.43
CA GLY A 112 -3.87 4.84 1.94
C GLY A 112 -4.04 6.37 2.04
N ASP A 113 -5.25 6.93 1.95
CA ASP A 113 -5.50 8.37 2.14
C ASP A 113 -6.01 8.75 3.53
N ASN A 114 -6.14 7.79 4.45
CA ASN A 114 -6.67 8.04 5.78
C ASN A 114 -5.55 8.06 6.82
N LEU A 115 -5.49 9.15 7.60
CA LEU A 115 -4.75 9.20 8.86
C LEU A 115 -5.72 8.86 9.98
N MET A 116 -5.54 7.70 10.60
CA MET A 116 -6.41 7.21 11.66
C MET A 116 -5.90 7.71 13.02
N GLY A 117 -6.85 8.05 13.91
CA GLY A 117 -6.57 8.46 15.29
C GLY A 117 -7.01 7.40 16.31
N PHE A 118 -7.23 6.19 15.83
CA PHE A 118 -7.63 5.00 16.57
C PHE A 118 -6.88 3.81 15.98
N ASP A 119 -6.62 2.80 16.79
CA ASP A 119 -5.90 1.61 16.34
C ASP A 119 -6.80 0.78 15.42
N VAL A 120 -6.29 0.43 14.24
CA VAL A 120 -6.98 -0.50 13.31
C VAL A 120 -7.21 -1.87 13.96
N SER A 121 -6.38 -2.24 14.94
CA SER A 121 -6.37 -3.53 15.61
C SER A 121 -7.30 -3.64 16.83
N ALA A 122 -8.00 -2.58 17.23
CA ALA A 122 -8.82 -2.53 18.45
C ALA A 122 -10.09 -3.41 18.41
#